data_AF-A0A3D4FPW4-F1
#
_entry.id   AF-A0A3D4FPW4-F1
#
_cell.length_a   1.000
_cell.length_b   1.000
_cell.length_c   1.000
_cell.angle_alpha   90.00
_cell.angle_beta   90.00
_cell.angle_gamma   90.00
#
_symmetry.space_group_name_H-M   'P 1'
#
loop_
_entity.id
_entity.type
_entity.pdbx_description
1 polymer ?
#
loop_
_entity_poly.entity_id
_entity_poly.type
_entity_poly.pdbx_seq_one_letter_code
_entity_poly.pdbx_strand_id
1 'polypeptide(L)'
;FDSLFLLLTSGLLGITLTGDLFNLYVFLEISSLAAYALLASGGDRAVVATFRYVLIGTIAASFYLLGLGYLYALTGTLNMADLAVRLSSVAPGSAVTVGVVLIVVGLAVKMAVFPLHGWMPDAYSYAPPPVTMFVAAVMSKVSAYALIRVLFFVLPAGEVVETALAVLSWVAAGGILAG
;
A
#
# COMPACT_ATOMS: atom_id res chain seq x y z
N PHE A 1 -10.68 17.72 -13.31
CA PHE A 1 -9.38 17.63 -12.61
C PHE A 1 -9.58 17.83 -11.12
N ASP A 2 -10.09 18.98 -10.68
CA ASP A 2 -10.16 19.36 -9.25
C ASP A 2 -10.89 18.34 -8.37
N SER A 3 -12.05 17.82 -8.80
CA SER A 3 -12.80 16.82 -8.02
C SER A 3 -11.99 15.55 -7.77
N LEU A 4 -11.23 15.08 -8.76
CA LEU A 4 -10.37 13.89 -8.62
C LEU A 4 -9.16 14.20 -7.75
N PHE A 5 -8.59 15.40 -7.85
CA PHE A 5 -7.48 15.83 -7.02
C PHE A 5 -7.88 15.95 -5.54
N LEU A 6 -9.06 16.50 -5.26
CA LEU A 6 -9.66 16.55 -3.92
C LEU A 6 -9.97 15.15 -3.39
N LEU A 7 -10.45 14.24 -4.24
CA LEU A 7 -10.69 12.86 -3.85
C LEU A 7 -9.39 12.11 -3.53
N LEU A 8 -8.36 12.30 -4.36
CA LEU A 8 -7.02 11.76 -4.14
C LEU A 8 -6.45 12.24 -2.80
N THR A 9 -6.43 13.55 -2.58
CA THR A 9 -5.93 14.16 -1.33
C THR A 9 -6.72 13.70 -0.12
N SER A 10 -8.06 13.64 -0.21
CA SER A 10 -8.90 13.10 0.88
C SER A 10 -8.58 11.64 1.20
N GLY A 11 -8.35 10.80 0.19
CA GLY A 11 -7.94 9.41 0.39
C GLY A 11 -6.58 9.33 1.10
N LEU A 12 -5.59 10.11 0.62
CA LEU A 12 -4.26 10.14 1.23
C LEU A 12 -4.29 10.61 2.69
N LEU A 13 -5.07 11.66 3.00
CA LEU A 13 -5.28 12.11 4.38
C LEU A 13 -5.98 11.04 5.22
N GLY A 14 -6.98 10.37 4.68
CA GLY A 14 -7.68 9.26 5.34
C GLY A 14 -6.73 8.13 5.74
N ILE A 15 -5.80 7.72 4.86
CA ILE A 15 -4.76 6.73 5.17
C ILE A 15 -3.92 7.17 6.37
N THR A 16 -3.56 8.46 6.43
CA THR A 16 -2.72 8.98 7.51
C THR A 16 -3.43 9.03 8.87
N LEU A 17 -4.73 9.36 8.86
CA LEU A 17 -5.52 9.65 10.06
C LEU A 17 -6.23 8.42 10.66
N THR A 18 -6.60 7.44 9.84
CA THR A 18 -7.41 6.31 10.29
C THR A 18 -6.73 5.50 11.40
N GLY A 19 -7.50 4.99 12.37
CA GLY A 19 -7.04 4.04 13.40
C GLY A 19 -7.46 2.58 13.14
N ASP A 20 -7.99 2.29 11.95
CA ASP A 20 -8.53 0.98 11.56
C ASP A 20 -7.96 0.52 10.22
N LEU A 21 -7.55 -0.75 10.14
CA LEU A 21 -6.88 -1.31 8.96
C LEU A 21 -7.81 -1.49 7.75
N PHE A 22 -9.10 -1.75 7.96
CA PHE A 22 -10.08 -1.83 6.87
C PHE A 22 -10.39 -0.44 6.33
N ASN A 23 -10.53 0.54 7.21
CA ASN A 23 -10.69 1.93 6.78
C ASN A 23 -9.44 2.44 6.03
N LEU A 24 -8.23 1.98 6.42
CA LEU A 24 -7.01 2.20 5.64
C LEU A 24 -7.14 1.63 4.22
N TYR A 25 -7.63 0.39 4.07
CA TYR A 25 -7.92 -0.21 2.75
C TYR A 25 -8.88 0.64 1.92
N VAL A 26 -9.98 1.09 2.52
CA VAL A 26 -10.98 1.92 1.83
C VAL A 26 -10.33 3.20 1.30
N PHE A 27 -9.52 3.89 2.12
CA PHE A 27 -8.83 5.09 1.68
C PHE A 27 -7.71 4.83 0.66
N LEU A 28 -7.03 3.68 0.74
CA LEU A 28 -6.12 3.22 -0.32
C LEU A 28 -6.85 3.10 -1.65
N GLU A 29 -8.03 2.48 -1.67
CA GLU A 29 -8.80 2.32 -2.91
C GLU A 29 -9.35 3.65 -3.43
N ILE A 30 -9.87 4.52 -2.55
CA ILE A 30 -10.31 5.87 -2.94
C ILE A 30 -9.16 6.65 -3.59
N SER A 31 -8.00 6.70 -2.92
CA SER A 31 -6.83 7.42 -3.45
C SER A 31 -6.33 6.80 -4.76
N SER A 32 -6.38 5.48 -4.89
CA SER A 32 -5.90 4.76 -6.06
C SER A 32 -6.80 4.98 -7.28
N LEU A 33 -8.11 4.84 -7.13
CA LEU A 33 -9.07 5.07 -8.22
C LEU A 33 -9.01 6.53 -8.70
N ALA A 34 -8.88 7.49 -7.78
CA ALA A 34 -8.68 8.89 -8.12
C ALA A 34 -7.36 9.12 -8.87
N ALA A 35 -6.26 8.52 -8.40
CA ALA A 35 -4.96 8.60 -9.05
C ALA A 35 -4.99 7.97 -10.45
N TYR A 36 -5.61 6.80 -10.64
CA TYR A 36 -5.74 6.17 -11.95
C TYR A 36 -6.48 7.08 -12.93
N ALA A 37 -7.61 7.65 -12.53
CA ALA A 37 -8.35 8.57 -13.40
C ALA A 37 -7.51 9.81 -13.80
N LEU A 38 -6.71 10.35 -12.87
CA LEU A 38 -5.82 11.47 -13.14
C LEU A 38 -4.64 11.08 -14.05
N LEU A 39 -4.00 9.94 -13.81
CA LEU A 39 -2.86 9.47 -14.60
C LEU A 39 -3.28 9.17 -16.04
N ALA A 40 -4.44 8.55 -16.24
CA ALA A 40 -4.97 8.22 -17.56
C ALA A 40 -5.32 9.44 -18.42
N SER A 41 -5.42 10.64 -17.83
CA SER A 41 -5.78 11.87 -18.55
C SER A 41 -4.66 12.44 -19.44
N GLY A 42 -3.48 11.81 -19.48
CA GLY A 42 -2.33 12.21 -20.31
C GLY A 42 -2.38 11.78 -21.79
N GLY A 43 -3.49 11.19 -22.25
CA GLY A 43 -3.66 10.68 -23.63
C GLY A 43 -3.44 9.17 -23.76
N ASP A 44 -3.40 8.65 -24.99
CA ASP A 44 -3.50 7.21 -25.27
C ASP A 44 -2.43 6.35 -24.58
N ARG A 45 -1.17 6.80 -24.58
CA ARG A 45 -0.08 6.10 -23.88
C ARG A 45 -0.29 6.08 -22.37
N ALA A 46 -0.82 7.17 -21.81
CA ALA A 46 -1.13 7.29 -20.39
C ALA A 46 -2.27 6.35 -20.00
N VAL A 47 -3.28 6.18 -20.85
CA VAL A 47 -4.37 5.22 -20.65
C VAL A 47 -3.82 3.80 -20.56
N VAL A 48 -2.98 3.38 -21.50
CA VAL A 48 -2.40 2.03 -21.50
C VAL A 48 -1.49 1.80 -20.30
N ALA A 49 -0.63 2.76 -19.97
CA ALA A 49 0.24 2.68 -18.79
C ALA A 49 -0.56 2.61 -17.49
N THR A 50 -1.61 3.44 -17.38
CA THR A 50 -2.48 3.44 -16.22
C THR A 50 -3.30 2.17 -16.11
N PHE A 51 -3.72 1.57 -17.23
CA PHE A 51 -4.39 0.26 -17.20
C PHE A 51 -3.49 -0.83 -16.61
N ARG A 52 -2.20 -0.85 -16.97
CA ARG A 52 -1.22 -1.74 -16.33
C ARG A 52 -1.11 -1.47 -14.83
N TYR A 53 -1.13 -0.20 -14.44
CA TYR A 53 -1.14 0.19 -13.02
C TYR A 53 -2.42 -0.29 -12.30
N VAL A 54 -3.60 -0.15 -12.90
CA VAL A 54 -4.86 -0.68 -12.35
C VAL A 54 -4.77 -2.18 -12.12
N LEU A 55 -4.25 -2.96 -13.07
CA LEU A 55 -4.13 -4.42 -12.94
C LEU A 55 -3.28 -4.83 -11.74
N ILE A 56 -2.05 -4.30 -11.65
CA ILE A 56 -1.15 -4.63 -10.54
C ILE A 56 -1.65 -4.05 -9.20
N GLY A 57 -2.29 -2.88 -9.26
CA GLY A 57 -2.89 -2.21 -8.10
C GLY A 57 -4.06 -2.99 -7.52
N THR A 58 -4.90 -3.60 -8.35
CA THR A 58 -6.00 -4.48 -7.91
C THR A 58 -5.47 -5.76 -7.28
N ILE A 59 -4.40 -6.35 -7.83
CA ILE A 59 -3.73 -7.51 -7.20
C ILE A 59 -3.21 -7.13 -5.81
N ALA A 60 -2.53 -5.99 -5.69
CA ALA A 60 -2.02 -5.47 -4.42
C ALA A 60 -3.14 -5.22 -3.40
N ALA A 61 -4.22 -4.58 -3.83
CA ALA A 61 -5.39 -4.32 -3.01
C ALA A 61 -6.04 -5.64 -2.53
N SER A 62 -6.11 -6.63 -3.41
CA SER A 62 -6.65 -7.96 -3.09
C SER A 62 -5.79 -8.68 -2.05
N PHE A 63 -4.46 -8.64 -2.18
CA PHE A 63 -3.57 -9.20 -1.15
C PHE A 63 -3.74 -8.48 0.19
N TYR A 64 -3.78 -7.14 0.19
CA TYR A 64 -4.03 -6.40 1.42
C TYR A 64 -5.34 -6.83 2.07
N LEU A 65 -6.44 -6.87 1.32
CA LEU A 65 -7.76 -7.24 1.82
C LEU A 65 -7.83 -8.69 2.32
N LEU A 66 -7.18 -9.64 1.62
CA LEU A 66 -7.08 -11.02 2.08
C LEU A 66 -6.32 -11.12 3.40
N GLY A 67 -5.22 -10.38 3.54
CA GLY A 67 -4.47 -10.32 4.79
C GLY A 67 -5.30 -9.76 5.94
N LEU A 68 -6.13 -8.73 5.69
CA LEU A 68 -7.11 -8.27 6.68
C LEU A 68 -8.11 -9.37 7.07
N GLY A 69 -8.59 -10.15 6.10
CA GLY A 69 -9.49 -11.28 6.35
C GLY A 69 -8.90 -12.30 7.31
N TYR A 70 -7.61 -12.64 7.14
CA TYR A 70 -6.88 -13.53 8.07
C TYR A 70 -6.78 -12.92 9.47
N LEU A 71 -6.34 -11.67 9.59
CA LEU A 71 -6.18 -11.04 10.91
C LEU A 71 -7.52 -10.89 11.63
N TYR A 72 -8.58 -10.53 10.91
CA TYR A 72 -9.92 -10.42 11.47
C TYR A 72 -10.46 -11.78 11.92
N ALA A 73 -10.27 -12.85 11.13
CA ALA A 73 -10.70 -14.19 11.50
C ALA A 73 -10.06 -14.68 12.81
N LEU A 74 -8.83 -14.24 13.10
CA LEU A 74 -8.09 -14.62 14.30
C LEU A 74 -8.39 -13.72 15.51
N THR A 75 -8.59 -12.42 15.29
CA THR A 75 -8.65 -11.43 16.39
C THR A 75 -10.04 -10.86 16.62
N GLY A 76 -10.94 -10.94 15.64
CA GLY A 76 -12.29 -10.36 15.66
C GLY A 76 -12.33 -8.83 15.57
N THR A 77 -11.21 -8.18 15.26
CA THR A 77 -11.10 -6.72 15.20
C THR A 77 -10.13 -6.30 14.09
N LEU A 78 -10.33 -5.10 13.54
CA LEU A 78 -9.37 -4.46 12.64
C LEU A 78 -8.96 -3.06 13.12
N ASN A 79 -9.44 -2.68 14.31
CA ASN A 79 -8.94 -1.52 15.01
C ASN A 79 -7.47 -1.76 15.35
N MET A 80 -6.59 -0.85 14.94
CA MET A 80 -5.15 -1.05 15.03
C MET A 80 -4.66 -1.23 16.48
N ALA A 81 -5.24 -0.50 17.44
CA ALA A 81 -4.82 -0.57 18.83
C ALA A 81 -5.28 -1.87 19.50
N ASP A 82 -6.53 -2.28 19.27
CA ASP A 82 -7.06 -3.56 19.77
C ASP A 82 -6.34 -4.75 19.11
N LEU A 83 -6.08 -4.67 17.81
CA LEU A 83 -5.36 -5.70 17.06
C LEU A 83 -3.93 -5.90 17.55
N ALA A 84 -3.20 -4.82 17.88
CA ALA A 84 -1.86 -4.90 18.46
C ALA A 84 -1.84 -5.66 19.81
N VAL A 85 -2.86 -5.44 20.65
CA VAL A 85 -2.99 -6.16 21.93
C VAL A 85 -3.38 -7.61 21.69
N ARG A 86 -4.41 -7.87 20.87
CA ARG A 86 -4.92 -9.25 20.66
C ARG A 86 -3.92 -10.15 19.95
N LEU A 87 -3.16 -9.64 18.98
CA LEU A 87 -2.14 -10.45 18.30
C LEU A 87 -1.07 -10.98 19.25
N SER A 88 -0.75 -10.26 20.33
CA SER A 88 0.22 -10.74 21.34
C SER A 88 -0.30 -11.96 22.12
N SER A 89 -1.62 -12.14 22.19
CA SER A 89 -2.27 -13.28 22.84
C SER A 89 -2.56 -14.45 21.89
N VAL A 90 -2.43 -14.25 20.58
CA VAL A 90 -2.60 -15.29 19.57
C VAL A 90 -1.31 -16.09 19.47
N ALA A 91 -1.39 -17.41 19.58
CA ALA A 91 -0.23 -18.27 19.39
C ALA A 91 0.39 -18.02 18.01
N PRO A 92 1.73 -17.88 17.91
CA PRO A 92 2.40 -17.78 16.62
C PRO A 92 1.97 -18.93 15.71
N GLY A 93 1.54 -18.63 14.49
CA GLY A 93 0.99 -19.62 13.59
C GLY A 93 0.98 -19.16 12.14
N SER A 94 0.89 -20.13 11.23
CA SER A 94 0.94 -19.90 9.79
C SER A 94 -0.10 -18.89 9.29
N ALA A 95 -1.28 -18.86 9.91
CA ALA A 95 -2.35 -17.91 9.57
C ALA A 95 -1.97 -16.44 9.86
N VAL A 96 -1.32 -16.16 10.99
CA VAL A 96 -0.81 -14.81 11.31
C VAL A 96 0.27 -14.42 10.30
N THR A 97 1.22 -15.32 10.05
CA THR A 97 2.31 -15.08 9.10
C THR A 97 1.79 -14.78 7.69
N VAL A 98 0.85 -15.59 7.19
CA VAL A 98 0.23 -15.37 5.87
C VAL A 98 -0.51 -14.03 5.83
N GLY A 99 -1.29 -13.70 6.86
CA GLY A 99 -2.00 -12.43 6.94
C GLY A 99 -1.06 -11.22 6.87
N VAL A 100 0.02 -11.25 7.66
CA VAL A 100 1.05 -10.20 7.67
C VAL A 100 1.76 -10.09 6.32
N VAL A 101 2.21 -11.20 5.74
CA VAL A 101 2.92 -11.20 4.46
C VAL A 101 2.04 -10.61 3.36
N LEU A 102 0.76 -10.98 3.30
CA LEU A 102 -0.17 -10.45 2.31
C LEU A 102 -0.38 -8.93 2.44
N ILE A 103 -0.51 -8.41 3.67
CA ILE A 103 -0.58 -6.96 3.93
C ILE A 103 0.70 -6.26 3.49
N VAL A 104 1.87 -6.79 3.88
CA VAL A 104 3.18 -6.21 3.53
C VAL A 104 3.38 -6.18 2.02
N VAL A 105 3.09 -7.28 1.31
CA VAL A 105 3.21 -7.35 -0.15
C VAL A 105 2.25 -6.35 -0.82
N GLY A 106 0.99 -6.27 -0.37
CA GLY A 106 0.03 -5.31 -0.90
C GLY A 106 0.51 -3.85 -0.78
N LEU A 107 1.04 -3.48 0.39
CA LEU A 107 1.61 -2.14 0.60
C LEU A 107 2.92 -1.92 -0.15
N ALA A 108 3.77 -2.94 -0.28
CA ALA A 108 5.04 -2.88 -1.01
C ALA A 108 4.84 -2.59 -2.50
N VAL A 109 3.82 -3.19 -3.12
CA VAL A 109 3.42 -2.88 -4.50
C VAL A 109 2.93 -1.44 -4.63
N LYS A 110 2.10 -0.95 -3.69
CA LYS A 110 1.62 0.44 -3.68
C LYS A 110 2.75 1.46 -3.50
N MET A 111 3.78 1.09 -2.73
CA MET A 111 5.01 1.89 -2.57
C MET A 111 5.90 1.92 -3.81
N ALA A 112 5.67 1.03 -4.78
CA ALA A 112 6.57 0.80 -5.91
C ALA A 112 7.99 0.45 -5.43
N VAL A 113 8.12 -0.49 -4.49
CA VAL A 113 9.45 -0.97 -4.07
C VAL A 113 10.07 -1.86 -5.16
N PHE A 114 11.39 -1.92 -5.27
CA PHE A 114 12.08 -2.88 -6.14
C PHE A 114 11.73 -4.34 -5.77
N PRO A 115 11.53 -5.29 -6.70
CA PRO A 115 11.36 -5.16 -8.15
C PRO A 115 9.89 -4.89 -8.58
N LEU A 116 8.99 -4.57 -7.65
CA LEU A 116 7.55 -4.39 -7.86
C LEU A 116 7.15 -3.01 -8.43
N HIS A 117 8.12 -2.21 -8.88
CA HIS A 117 7.92 -0.83 -9.34
C HIS A 117 7.62 -0.70 -10.84
N GLY A 118 7.59 -1.79 -11.60
CA GLY A 118 7.53 -1.74 -13.08
C GLY A 118 6.33 -1.01 -13.68
N TRP A 119 5.26 -0.80 -12.91
CA TRP A 119 4.11 0.01 -13.34
C TRP A 119 4.36 1.53 -13.29
N MET A 120 5.29 1.97 -12.45
CA MET A 120 5.50 3.37 -12.08
C MET A 120 6.19 4.20 -13.18
N PRO A 121 7.26 3.74 -13.87
CA PRO A 121 7.96 4.57 -14.87
C PRO A 121 7.05 5.03 -16.01
N ASP A 122 6.30 4.11 -16.62
CA ASP A 122 5.37 4.41 -17.71
C ASP A 122 4.21 5.31 -17.22
N ALA A 123 3.61 4.97 -16.07
CA ALA A 123 2.48 5.73 -15.53
C ALA A 123 2.84 7.19 -15.25
N TYR A 124 4.07 7.45 -14.79
CA TYR A 124 4.52 8.80 -14.46
C TYR A 124 4.98 9.58 -15.69
N SER A 125 5.63 8.90 -16.64
CA SER A 125 6.18 9.54 -17.84
C SER A 125 5.11 10.03 -18.81
N TYR A 126 3.97 9.34 -18.87
CA TYR A 126 2.89 9.70 -19.81
C TYR A 126 1.77 10.55 -19.19
N ALA A 127 1.69 10.66 -17.87
CA ALA A 127 0.65 11.45 -17.21
C ALA A 127 0.91 12.96 -17.26
N PRO A 128 -0.12 13.82 -17.06
CA PRO A 128 0.07 15.26 -17.02
C PRO A 128 1.06 15.68 -15.91
N PRO A 129 2.00 16.60 -16.16
CA PRO A 129 3.05 16.94 -15.20
C PRO A 129 2.57 17.29 -13.78
N PRO A 130 1.47 18.07 -13.59
CA PRO A 130 0.96 18.35 -12.24
C PRO A 130 0.53 17.10 -11.47
N VAL A 131 -0.04 16.10 -12.16
CA VAL A 131 -0.45 14.83 -11.56
C VAL A 131 0.79 14.03 -11.15
N THR A 132 1.75 13.88 -12.07
CA THR A 132 2.98 13.12 -11.82
C THR A 132 3.75 13.70 -10.64
N MET A 133 3.91 15.03 -10.58
CA MET A 133 4.60 15.69 -9.47
C MET A 133 3.94 15.36 -8.12
N PHE A 134 2.61 15.45 -8.04
CA PHE A 134 1.90 15.19 -6.78
C PHE A 134 1.95 13.71 -6.37
N VAL A 135 1.67 12.80 -7.30
CA VAL A 135 1.67 11.35 -7.03
C VAL A 135 3.08 10.86 -6.65
N ALA A 136 4.11 11.31 -7.37
CA ALA A 136 5.51 10.98 -7.07
C ALA A 136 5.96 11.53 -5.71
N ALA A 137 5.57 12.75 -5.36
CA ALA A 137 5.97 13.39 -4.11
C ALA A 137 5.23 12.85 -2.89
N VAL A 138 3.92 12.59 -3.00
CA VAL A 138 3.05 12.34 -1.85
C VAL A 138 2.58 10.90 -1.76
N MET A 139 1.99 10.34 -2.82
CA MET A 139 1.29 9.05 -2.76
C MET A 139 2.22 7.90 -2.33
N SER A 140 3.41 7.80 -2.93
CA SER A 140 4.40 6.79 -2.56
C SER A 140 4.85 6.90 -1.10
N LYS A 141 4.94 8.12 -0.55
CA LYS A 141 5.36 8.40 0.82
C LYS A 141 4.27 8.04 1.82
N VAL A 142 3.01 8.29 1.46
CA VAL A 142 1.85 7.87 2.27
C VAL A 142 1.75 6.34 2.32
N SER A 143 2.01 5.64 1.21
CA SER A 143 2.09 4.17 1.22
C SER A 143 3.26 3.65 2.07
N ALA A 144 4.43 4.32 2.02
CA ALA A 144 5.55 4.01 2.90
C ALA A 144 5.22 4.23 4.37
N TYR A 145 4.58 5.34 4.72
CA TYR A 145 4.08 5.60 6.05
C TYR A 145 3.11 4.50 6.51
N ALA A 146 2.17 4.09 5.67
CA ALA A 146 1.23 3.01 6.02
C ALA A 146 1.96 1.70 6.34
N LEU A 147 2.97 1.33 5.54
CA LEU A 147 3.78 0.12 5.79
C LEU A 147 4.55 0.22 7.11
N ILE A 148 5.23 1.34 7.35
CA ILE A 148 5.96 1.61 8.59
C ILE A 148 4.99 1.54 9.77
N ARG A 149 3.83 2.18 9.67
CA ARG A 149 2.83 2.19 10.73
C ARG A 149 2.36 0.78 11.09
N VAL A 150 2.08 -0.05 10.09
CA VAL A 150 1.65 -1.44 10.31
C VAL A 150 2.78 -2.25 10.97
N LEU A 151 3.99 -2.19 10.44
CA LEU A 151 5.12 -3.00 10.93
C LEU A 151 5.55 -2.63 12.35
N PHE A 152 5.53 -1.35 12.71
CA PHE A 152 6.08 -0.89 14.00
C PHE A 152 5.04 -0.64 15.09
N PHE A 153 3.79 -0.33 14.74
CA PHE A 153 2.77 0.08 15.72
C PHE A 153 1.56 -0.86 15.80
N VAL A 154 1.35 -1.71 14.80
CA VAL A 154 0.18 -2.58 14.73
C VAL A 154 0.55 -4.04 14.95
N LEU A 155 1.61 -4.50 14.30
CA LEU A 155 2.10 -5.87 14.48
C LEU A 155 2.99 -5.96 15.71
N PRO A 156 2.82 -7.00 16.56
CA PRO A 156 3.74 -7.24 17.65
C PRO A 156 5.14 -7.58 17.11
N ALA A 157 6.17 -7.21 17.86
CA ALA A 157 7.53 -7.62 17.55
C ALA A 157 7.64 -9.15 17.54
N GLY A 158 8.34 -9.69 16.55
CA GLY A 158 8.53 -11.12 16.38
C GLY A 158 9.15 -11.48 15.03
N GLU A 159 9.43 -12.76 14.85
CA GLU A 159 10.19 -13.29 13.70
C GLU A 159 9.62 -12.85 12.34
N VAL A 160 8.29 -12.78 12.20
CA VAL A 160 7.64 -12.37 10.94
C VAL A 160 7.95 -10.91 10.60
N VAL A 161 7.89 -10.01 11.60
CA VAL A 161 8.20 -8.59 11.41
C VAL A 161 9.69 -8.39 11.13
N GLU A 162 10.55 -9.07 11.89
CA GLU A 162 12.01 -9.04 11.67
C GLU A 162 12.38 -9.52 10.27
N THR A 163 11.79 -10.63 9.82
CA THR A 163 11.99 -11.16 8.47
C THR A 163 11.50 -10.19 7.41
N ALA A 164 10.31 -9.60 7.60
CA ALA A 164 9.78 -8.58 6.68
C ALA A 164 10.71 -7.37 6.58
N LEU A 165 11.22 -6.86 7.70
CA LEU A 165 12.18 -5.75 7.73
C LEU A 165 13.50 -6.11 7.05
N ALA A 166 14.03 -7.32 7.28
CA ALA A 166 15.25 -7.79 6.62
C ALA A 166 15.06 -7.88 5.09
N VAL A 167 13.95 -8.46 4.62
CA VAL A 167 13.62 -8.55 3.19
C VAL A 167 13.48 -7.15 2.59
N LEU A 168 12.73 -6.25 3.24
CA LEU A 168 12.56 -4.86 2.78
C LEU A 168 13.90 -4.11 2.72
N SER A 169 14.81 -4.38 3.64
CA SER A 169 16.15 -3.76 3.66
C SER A 169 17.00 -4.22 2.47
N TRP A 170 17.01 -5.52 2.17
CA TRP A 170 17.71 -6.06 1.00
C TRP A 170 17.10 -5.57 -0.32
N VAL A 171 15.76 -5.54 -0.37
CA VAL A 171 15.01 -4.98 -1.49
C VAL A 171 15.35 -3.50 -1.70
N ALA A 172 15.42 -2.71 -0.63
CA ALA A 172 15.79 -1.30 -0.71
C ALA A 172 17.23 -1.11 -1.20
N ALA A 173 18.17 -1.91 -0.68
CA ALA A 173 19.55 -1.92 -1.17
C ALA A 173 19.63 -2.29 -2.65
N GLY A 174 18.86 -3.30 -3.08
CA GLY A 174 18.73 -3.68 -4.49
C GLY A 174 18.18 -2.54 -5.36
N GLY A 175 17.17 -1.82 -4.88
CA GLY A 175 16.64 -0.64 -5.54
C GLY A 175 17.68 0.47 -5.71
N ILE A 176 18.43 0.78 -4.66
CA ILE A 176 19.51 1.80 -4.70
C ILE A 176 20.58 1.43 -5.74
N LEU A 177 20.93 0.15 -5.86
CA LEU A 177 21.92 -0.34 -6.83
C LEU A 177 21.38 -0.41 -8.26
N ALA A 178 20.09 -0.70 -8.43
CA ALA A 178 19.46 -0.84 -9.75
C ALA A 178 19.16 0.50 -10.42
N GLY A 179 19.03 1.59 -9.67
CA GLY A 179 18.72 2.94 -10.16
C GLY A 179 17.23 3.20 -10.23
#